data_AF-A0AAI9Y9P7-F1
#
_entry.id   AF-A0AAI9Y9P7-F1
#
_cell.length_a   1.000
_cell.length_b   1.000
_cell.length_c   1.000
_cell.angle_alpha   90.00
_cell.angle_beta   90.00
_cell.angle_gamma   90.00
#
_symmetry.space_group_name_H-M   'P 1'
#
loop_
_entity.id
_entity.type
_entity.pdbx_description
1 polymer ?
#
loop_
_entity_poly.entity_id
_entity_poly.type
_entity_poly.pdbx_seq_one_letter_code
_entity_poly.pdbx_strand_id
1 'polypeptide(L)'
;MLGMLSRYVLANVRPSPGMAAVTKKIESNAALANSNAGRHWLQLFSGNEGKMVSSNWTYCLEHIHLPHMSKEVANPNDRITVDMLQRFAKDFADGLISHGDPYKVEALLRHKSEAMMREDNPETLKSWQLTTQPVLRSVIARVEELRTPSWQHDPMREPKALPDPFRLRVAMLAVPPGGAEMDALFAKEISALIDELANGDAMYHNNWIHVNNQLARNYSVWTPRLVYIATILGDLSNVNVESPTLADYLRVEMARDLIKRADYPKARNDINKLKEILRTWKESPVEKFRSDQRDVSTLPLFDE
;
A
#
# COMPACT_ATOMS: atom_id res chain seq x y z
N MET A 1 24.38 -14.04 -9.41
CA MET A 1 23.21 -14.58 -8.67
C MET A 1 21.90 -13.91 -9.08
N LEU A 2 21.77 -12.57 -9.04
CA LEU A 2 20.54 -11.86 -9.45
C LEU A 2 20.03 -12.24 -10.84
N GLY A 3 20.90 -12.31 -11.86
CA GLY A 3 20.48 -12.66 -13.22
C GLY A 3 19.90 -14.08 -13.38
N MET A 4 20.19 -15.02 -12.48
CA MET A 4 19.54 -16.35 -12.48
C MET A 4 18.16 -16.28 -11.81
N LEU A 5 18.10 -15.62 -10.65
CA LEU A 5 16.84 -15.37 -9.93
C LEU A 5 15.86 -14.59 -10.79
N SER A 6 16.29 -13.49 -11.41
CA SER A 6 15.46 -12.68 -12.29
C SER A 6 14.91 -13.48 -13.46
N ARG A 7 15.75 -14.30 -14.13
CA ARG A 7 15.27 -15.17 -15.21
C ARG A 7 14.21 -16.16 -14.74
N TYR A 8 14.42 -16.79 -13.59
CA TYR A 8 13.46 -17.74 -13.04
C TYR A 8 12.13 -17.09 -12.64
N VAL A 9 12.18 -15.96 -11.93
CA VAL A 9 11.00 -15.21 -11.49
C VAL A 9 10.25 -14.65 -12.70
N LEU A 10 10.95 -14.05 -13.66
CA LEU A 10 10.35 -13.50 -14.87
C LEU A 10 9.74 -14.59 -15.76
N ALA A 11 10.33 -15.79 -15.81
CA ALA A 11 9.75 -16.92 -16.54
C ALA A 11 8.40 -17.39 -15.96
N ASN A 12 8.11 -17.07 -14.70
CA ASN A 12 6.82 -17.36 -14.07
C ASN A 12 5.78 -16.27 -14.32
N VAL A 13 6.15 -14.98 -14.22
CA VAL A 13 5.20 -13.88 -14.46
C VAL A 13 5.02 -13.54 -15.94
N ARG A 14 6.00 -13.89 -16.78
CA ARG A 14 6.06 -13.64 -18.22
C ARG A 14 6.63 -14.88 -18.93
N PRO A 15 5.94 -16.03 -18.88
CA PRO A 15 6.42 -17.22 -19.56
C PRO A 15 6.52 -16.97 -21.06
N SER A 16 7.58 -17.49 -21.68
CA SER A 16 7.66 -17.50 -23.15
C SER A 16 6.52 -18.36 -23.73
N PRO A 17 6.10 -18.13 -25.00
CA PRO A 17 5.06 -18.95 -25.63
C PRO A 17 5.34 -20.46 -25.57
N GLY A 18 6.62 -20.84 -25.71
CA GLY A 18 7.04 -22.23 -25.57
C GLY A 18 6.85 -22.78 -24.15
N MET A 19 7.24 -22.01 -23.12
CA MET A 19 7.02 -22.42 -21.72
C MET A 19 5.54 -22.53 -21.39
N ALA A 20 4.72 -21.55 -21.80
CA ALA A 20 3.28 -21.59 -21.60
C ALA A 20 2.64 -22.82 -22.28
N ALA A 21 3.07 -23.15 -23.51
CA ALA A 21 2.61 -24.34 -24.22
C ALA A 21 3.01 -25.64 -23.51
N VAL A 22 4.24 -25.73 -23.00
CA VAL A 22 4.72 -26.90 -22.22
C VAL A 22 3.92 -27.04 -20.93
N THR A 23 3.77 -25.97 -20.15
CA THR A 23 2.97 -25.97 -18.91
C THR A 23 1.55 -26.44 -19.20
N LYS A 24 0.88 -25.85 -20.19
CA LYS A 24 -0.49 -26.22 -20.58
C LYS A 24 -0.59 -27.69 -21.01
N LYS A 25 0.40 -28.21 -21.74
CA LYS A 25 0.43 -29.63 -22.17
C LYS A 25 0.57 -30.58 -20.99
N ILE A 26 1.38 -30.22 -19.98
CA ILE A 26 1.55 -31.03 -18.76
C ILE A 26 0.27 -30.97 -17.92
N GLU A 27 -0.33 -29.80 -17.72
CA GLU A 27 -1.58 -29.63 -16.97
C GLU A 27 -2.75 -30.40 -17.59
N SER A 28 -2.85 -30.40 -18.92
CA SER A 28 -3.95 -31.02 -19.66
C SER A 28 -3.81 -32.55 -19.77
N ASN A 29 -2.72 -33.15 -19.28
CA ASN A 29 -2.46 -34.58 -19.39
C ASN A 29 -2.16 -35.19 -18.02
N ALA A 30 -3.10 -35.98 -17.49
CA ALA A 30 -2.99 -36.58 -16.17
C ALA A 30 -1.74 -37.47 -15.99
N ALA A 31 -1.30 -38.19 -17.02
CA ALA A 31 -0.10 -39.02 -16.93
C ALA A 31 1.17 -38.16 -16.84
N LEU A 32 1.24 -37.05 -17.59
CA LEU A 32 2.34 -36.10 -17.49
C LEU A 32 2.32 -35.36 -16.16
N ALA A 33 1.16 -34.84 -15.74
CA ALA A 33 0.99 -34.12 -14.47
C ALA A 33 1.40 -34.96 -13.26
N ASN A 34 1.13 -36.28 -13.28
CA ASN A 34 1.49 -37.19 -12.18
C ASN A 34 2.91 -37.76 -12.28
N SER A 35 3.60 -37.58 -13.42
CA SER A 35 5.00 -37.97 -13.55
C SER A 35 5.91 -37.13 -12.65
N ASN A 36 7.07 -37.66 -12.27
CA ASN A 36 8.04 -36.90 -11.46
C ASN A 36 8.47 -35.59 -12.15
N ALA A 37 8.75 -35.64 -13.45
CA ALA A 37 9.16 -34.47 -14.23
C ALA A 37 8.02 -33.44 -14.35
N GLY A 38 6.78 -33.88 -14.61
CA GLY A 38 5.63 -33.00 -14.71
C GLY A 38 5.29 -32.33 -13.38
N ARG A 39 5.28 -33.08 -12.27
CA ARG A 39 5.11 -32.50 -10.93
C ARG A 39 6.16 -31.43 -10.63
N HIS A 40 7.43 -31.70 -10.94
CA HIS A 40 8.51 -30.74 -10.74
C HIS A 40 8.35 -29.49 -11.62
N TRP A 41 8.01 -29.66 -12.90
CA TRP A 41 7.75 -28.54 -13.80
C TRP A 41 6.60 -27.66 -13.31
N LEU A 42 5.45 -28.26 -12.97
CA LEU A 42 4.29 -27.53 -12.47
C LEU A 42 4.59 -26.83 -11.15
N GLN A 43 5.34 -27.48 -10.25
CA GLN A 43 5.80 -26.85 -9.01
C GLN A 43 6.64 -25.60 -9.26
N LEU A 44 7.39 -25.54 -10.36
CA LEU A 44 8.24 -24.39 -10.69
C LEU A 44 7.55 -23.32 -11.53
N PHE A 45 6.62 -23.70 -12.42
CA PHE A 45 6.13 -22.83 -13.51
C PHE A 45 4.60 -22.76 -13.68
N SER A 46 3.80 -23.42 -12.83
CA SER A 46 2.33 -23.34 -12.89
C SER A 46 1.76 -22.51 -11.73
N GLY A 47 1.08 -21.41 -12.04
CA GLY A 47 0.24 -20.64 -11.12
C GLY A 47 0.94 -20.10 -9.87
N ASN A 48 2.26 -19.93 -9.91
CA ASN A 48 3.07 -19.57 -8.74
C ASN A 48 3.18 -18.06 -8.51
N GLU A 49 2.60 -17.20 -9.35
CA GLU A 49 2.81 -15.75 -9.22
C GLU A 49 2.27 -15.23 -7.88
N GLY A 50 1.14 -15.79 -7.41
CA GLY A 50 0.61 -15.49 -6.08
C GLY A 50 1.58 -15.85 -4.96
N LYS A 51 2.18 -17.05 -5.02
CA LYS A 51 3.22 -17.49 -4.07
C LYS A 51 4.49 -16.64 -4.19
N MET A 52 4.84 -16.16 -5.38
CA MET A 52 6.00 -15.28 -5.56
C MET A 52 5.79 -13.89 -4.96
N VAL A 53 4.56 -13.37 -5.02
CA VAL A 53 4.18 -12.10 -4.39
C VAL A 53 4.08 -12.24 -2.86
N SER A 54 3.65 -13.40 -2.36
CA SER A 54 3.44 -13.65 -0.92
C SER A 54 4.59 -14.38 -0.21
N SER A 55 5.66 -14.74 -0.90
CA SER A 55 6.79 -15.48 -0.30
C SER A 55 8.13 -14.84 -0.68
N ASN A 56 9.20 -15.25 0.00
CA ASN A 56 10.56 -14.70 -0.07
C ASN A 56 11.24 -14.81 -1.46
N TRP A 57 10.53 -15.13 -2.54
CA TRP A 57 11.09 -15.17 -3.89
C TRP A 57 11.53 -13.78 -4.38
N THR A 58 10.92 -12.72 -3.84
CA THR A 58 11.33 -11.33 -4.04
C THR A 58 12.06 -10.75 -2.84
N TYR A 59 12.69 -11.58 -2.01
CA TYR A 59 13.45 -11.15 -0.83
C TYR A 59 14.49 -10.07 -1.14
N CYS A 60 15.17 -10.16 -2.29
CA CYS A 60 16.07 -9.09 -2.74
C CYS A 60 15.37 -7.74 -2.96
N LEU A 61 14.08 -7.75 -3.35
CA LEU A 61 13.28 -6.53 -3.44
C LEU A 61 12.84 -6.02 -2.06
N GLU A 62 12.73 -6.88 -1.06
CA GLU A 62 12.44 -6.48 0.33
C GLU A 62 13.59 -5.71 0.93
N HIS A 63 14.82 -6.00 0.50
CA HIS A 63 16.03 -5.41 1.07
C HIS A 63 16.69 -4.35 0.20
N ILE A 64 16.05 -3.89 -0.89
CA ILE A 64 16.61 -2.90 -1.81
C ILE A 64 17.05 -1.60 -1.11
N HIS A 65 16.42 -1.29 0.02
CA HIS A 65 16.69 -0.13 0.85
C HIS A 65 17.74 -0.39 1.95
N LEU A 66 18.27 -1.61 2.08
CA LEU A 66 19.28 -1.91 3.10
C LEU A 66 20.69 -1.52 2.62
N PRO A 67 21.45 -0.73 3.41
CA PRO A 67 22.73 -0.16 2.99
C PRO A 67 23.88 -1.18 2.88
N HIS A 68 23.67 -2.45 3.20
CA HIS A 68 24.72 -3.48 3.27
C HIS A 68 24.57 -4.61 2.25
N MET A 69 23.51 -4.65 1.44
CA MET A 69 23.15 -5.81 0.61
C MET A 69 24.30 -6.34 -0.29
N SER A 70 25.26 -5.50 -0.69
CA SER A 70 26.38 -5.91 -1.54
C SER A 70 27.77 -5.53 -1.01
N LYS A 71 27.86 -5.02 0.23
CA LYS A 71 29.15 -4.58 0.81
C LYS A 71 30.11 -5.74 1.09
N GLU A 72 29.58 -6.95 1.26
CA GLU A 72 30.36 -8.17 1.54
C GLU A 72 31.01 -8.78 0.29
N VAL A 73 30.64 -8.34 -0.92
CA VAL A 73 31.24 -8.82 -2.16
C VAL A 73 32.55 -8.08 -2.41
N ALA A 74 33.65 -8.83 -2.42
CA ALA A 74 35.01 -8.30 -2.55
C ALA A 74 35.25 -7.54 -3.88
N ASN A 75 34.76 -8.09 -4.99
CA ASN A 75 34.86 -7.47 -6.31
C ASN A 75 33.69 -6.50 -6.55
N PRO A 76 33.94 -5.20 -6.75
CA PRO A 76 32.88 -4.21 -7.01
C PRO A 76 32.04 -4.51 -8.26
N ASN A 77 32.63 -5.14 -9.29
CA ASN A 77 31.92 -5.47 -10.52
C ASN A 77 30.91 -6.62 -10.35
N ASP A 78 31.06 -7.43 -9.30
CA ASP A 78 30.14 -8.52 -8.98
C ASP A 78 29.02 -8.07 -8.03
N ARG A 79 29.04 -6.80 -7.59
CA ARG A 79 28.04 -6.24 -6.67
C ARG A 79 26.71 -6.00 -7.38
N ILE A 80 25.64 -6.37 -6.72
CA ILE A 80 24.29 -5.98 -7.11
C ILE A 80 24.11 -4.50 -6.76
N THR A 81 23.76 -3.70 -7.76
CA THR A 81 23.45 -2.27 -7.57
C THR A 81 21.95 -2.06 -7.34
N VAL A 82 21.60 -0.93 -6.72
CA VAL A 82 20.20 -0.49 -6.56
C VAL A 82 19.50 -0.43 -7.91
N ASP A 83 20.14 0.12 -8.94
CA ASP A 83 19.55 0.23 -10.28
C ASP A 83 19.22 -1.13 -10.91
N MET A 84 20.02 -2.16 -10.64
CA MET A 84 19.74 -3.52 -11.11
C MET A 84 18.49 -4.08 -10.42
N LEU A 85 18.32 -3.83 -9.12
CA LEU A 85 17.16 -4.28 -8.36
C LEU A 85 15.90 -3.49 -8.72
N GLN A 86 16.01 -2.18 -8.92
CA GLN A 86 14.90 -1.35 -9.36
C GLN A 86 14.40 -1.78 -10.75
N ARG A 87 15.31 -2.04 -11.70
CA ARG A 87 14.96 -2.59 -13.01
C ARG A 87 14.26 -3.94 -12.89
N PHE A 88 14.83 -4.86 -12.11
CA PHE A 88 14.20 -6.15 -11.88
C PHE A 88 12.81 -6.02 -11.23
N ALA A 89 12.63 -5.12 -10.27
CA ALA A 89 11.34 -4.88 -9.63
C ALA A 89 10.29 -4.34 -10.62
N LYS A 90 10.69 -3.44 -11.52
CA LYS A 90 9.84 -2.91 -12.59
C LYS A 90 9.46 -4.01 -13.58
N ASP A 91 10.42 -4.80 -14.05
CA ASP A 91 10.18 -5.92 -14.96
C ASP A 91 9.22 -6.96 -14.36
N PHE A 92 9.36 -7.21 -13.05
CA PHE A 92 8.47 -8.11 -12.31
C PHE A 92 7.06 -7.54 -12.20
N ALA A 93 6.93 -6.27 -11.77
CA ALA A 93 5.63 -5.61 -11.66
C ALA A 93 4.91 -5.52 -13.01
N ASP A 94 5.62 -5.19 -14.09
CA ASP A 94 5.03 -5.17 -15.42
C ASP A 94 4.59 -6.57 -15.86
N GLY A 95 5.28 -7.62 -15.41
CA GLY A 95 4.85 -9.01 -15.60
C GLY A 95 3.52 -9.30 -14.91
N LEU A 96 3.38 -8.90 -13.65
CA LEU A 96 2.12 -9.03 -12.92
C LEU A 96 0.99 -8.22 -13.56
N ILE A 97 1.26 -7.00 -14.03
CA ILE A 97 0.29 -6.17 -14.75
C ILE A 97 -0.16 -6.87 -16.03
N SER A 98 0.79 -7.41 -16.81
CA SER A 98 0.51 -8.10 -18.08
C SER A 98 -0.36 -9.35 -17.89
N HIS A 99 -0.25 -10.02 -16.73
CA HIS A 99 -1.06 -11.18 -16.40
C HIS A 99 -2.54 -10.84 -16.18
N GLY A 100 -2.86 -9.56 -15.90
CA GLY A 100 -4.24 -9.09 -15.77
C GLY A 100 -4.94 -9.51 -14.47
N ASP A 101 -4.18 -9.76 -13.40
CA ASP A 101 -4.71 -9.98 -12.05
C ASP A 101 -4.38 -8.76 -11.15
N PRO A 102 -5.34 -7.83 -10.95
CA PRO A 102 -5.19 -6.66 -10.10
C PRO A 102 -4.69 -6.96 -8.69
N TYR A 103 -5.12 -8.08 -8.09
CA TYR A 103 -4.84 -8.38 -6.70
C TYR A 103 -3.36 -8.65 -6.45
N LYS A 104 -2.67 -9.27 -7.42
CA LYS A 104 -1.23 -9.54 -7.34
C LYS A 104 -0.41 -8.25 -7.32
N VAL A 105 -0.79 -7.25 -8.11
CA VAL A 105 -0.11 -5.95 -8.15
C VAL A 105 -0.35 -5.17 -6.86
N GLU A 106 -1.60 -5.14 -6.38
CA GLU A 106 -1.94 -4.52 -5.10
C GLU A 106 -1.19 -5.17 -3.93
N ALA A 107 -1.15 -6.50 -3.88
CA ALA A 107 -0.43 -7.24 -2.86
C ALA A 107 1.08 -6.96 -2.87
N LEU A 108 1.69 -6.78 -4.05
CA LEU A 108 3.09 -6.37 -4.16
C LEU A 108 3.34 -5.01 -3.48
N LEU A 109 2.60 -3.96 -3.88
CA LEU A 109 2.76 -2.62 -3.30
C LEU A 109 2.52 -2.63 -1.80
N ARG A 110 1.46 -3.34 -1.38
CA ARG A 110 1.09 -3.46 0.02
C ARG A 110 2.20 -4.12 0.83
N HIS A 111 2.71 -5.28 0.42
CA HIS A 111 3.80 -5.96 1.14
C HIS A 111 5.07 -5.10 1.24
N LYS A 112 5.41 -4.34 0.19
CA LYS A 112 6.58 -3.45 0.20
C LYS A 112 6.42 -2.22 1.10
N SER A 113 5.19 -1.78 1.31
CA SER A 113 4.89 -0.61 2.16
C SER A 113 4.64 -1.01 3.62
N GLU A 114 4.02 -2.17 3.86
CA GLU A 114 3.80 -2.74 5.19
C GLU A 114 5.10 -2.94 5.99
N ALA A 115 6.20 -3.26 5.31
CA ALA A 115 7.51 -3.36 5.96
C ALA A 115 7.89 -2.03 6.65
N MET A 116 7.58 -0.89 6.03
CA MET A 116 7.86 0.43 6.57
C MET A 116 6.88 0.85 7.67
N MET A 117 5.65 0.33 7.66
CA MET A 117 4.68 0.54 8.76
C MET A 117 5.17 -0.03 10.11
N ARG A 118 6.13 -0.96 10.07
CA ARG A 118 6.73 -1.60 11.25
C ARG A 118 8.12 -1.04 11.61
N GLU A 119 8.66 -0.18 10.77
CA GLU A 119 10.02 0.34 10.92
C GLU A 119 10.04 1.53 11.88
N ASP A 120 10.99 1.55 12.81
CA ASP A 120 11.17 2.63 13.78
C ASP A 120 12.41 3.49 13.47
N ASN A 121 13.27 3.05 12.55
CA ASN A 121 14.48 3.75 12.14
C ASN A 121 14.21 4.76 11.00
N PRO A 122 14.37 6.08 11.23
CA PRO A 122 14.19 7.11 10.20
C PRO A 122 15.13 6.98 9.00
N GLU A 123 16.35 6.45 9.18
CA GLU A 123 17.31 6.26 8.08
C GLU A 123 16.87 5.13 7.15
N THR A 124 16.24 4.08 7.69
CA THR A 124 15.68 3.00 6.89
C THR A 124 14.54 3.52 6.02
N LEU A 125 13.64 4.34 6.58
CA LEU A 125 12.57 4.99 5.81
C LEU A 125 13.14 5.88 4.70
N LYS A 126 14.13 6.73 5.03
CA LYS A 126 14.76 7.61 4.05
C LYS A 126 15.38 6.82 2.91
N SER A 127 16.06 5.72 3.22
CA SER A 127 16.60 4.80 2.22
C SER A 127 15.49 4.18 1.37
N TRP A 128 14.38 3.76 1.98
CA TRP A 128 13.22 3.22 1.27
C TRP A 128 12.57 4.26 0.34
N GLN A 129 12.45 5.51 0.78
CA GLN A 129 11.94 6.61 -0.04
C GLN A 129 12.82 6.89 -1.26
N LEU A 130 14.15 6.74 -1.12
CA LEU A 130 15.10 6.92 -2.23
C LEU A 130 15.16 5.73 -3.18
N THR A 131 14.95 4.50 -2.68
CA THR A 131 15.21 3.26 -3.44
C THR A 131 13.93 2.54 -3.88
N THR A 132 12.94 2.38 -3.00
CA THR A 132 11.75 1.56 -3.23
C THR A 132 10.57 2.40 -3.71
N GLN A 133 10.31 3.54 -3.07
CA GLN A 133 9.17 4.38 -3.40
C GLN A 133 9.12 4.80 -4.89
N PRO A 134 10.23 5.15 -5.56
CA PRO A 134 10.20 5.50 -6.99
C PRO A 134 9.75 4.33 -7.87
N VAL A 135 10.08 3.09 -7.47
CA VAL A 135 9.60 1.89 -8.17
C VAL A 135 8.09 1.77 -8.02
N LEU A 136 7.56 1.87 -6.80
CA LEU A 136 6.11 1.75 -6.56
C LEU A 136 5.33 2.83 -7.30
N ARG A 137 5.82 4.08 -7.30
CA ARG A 137 5.24 5.18 -8.09
C ARG A 137 5.28 4.89 -9.59
N SER A 138 6.36 4.31 -10.11
CA SER A 138 6.43 3.93 -11.53
C SER A 138 5.45 2.81 -11.90
N VAL A 139 5.14 1.90 -10.98
CA VAL A 139 4.12 0.86 -11.19
C VAL A 139 2.73 1.49 -11.29
N ILE A 140 2.41 2.45 -10.43
CA ILE A 140 1.14 3.21 -10.49
C ILE A 140 1.04 3.95 -11.82
N ALA A 141 2.07 4.73 -12.17
CA ALA A 141 2.10 5.47 -13.43
C ALA A 141 1.92 4.56 -14.64
N ARG A 142 2.56 3.38 -14.63
CA ARG A 142 2.42 2.40 -15.70
C ARG A 142 0.98 1.89 -15.86
N VAL A 143 0.29 1.63 -14.76
CA VAL A 143 -1.13 1.22 -14.77
C VAL A 143 -2.01 2.32 -15.35
N GLU A 144 -1.74 3.58 -14.99
CA GLU A 144 -2.47 4.74 -15.52
C GLU A 144 -2.24 4.93 -17.02
N GLU A 145 -0.99 4.82 -17.48
CA GLU A 145 -0.65 4.86 -18.91
C GLU A 145 -1.40 3.81 -19.73
N LEU A 146 -1.56 2.60 -19.18
CA LEU A 146 -2.28 1.50 -19.86
C LEU A 146 -3.79 1.70 -19.87
N ARG A 147 -4.35 2.46 -18.91
CA ARG A 147 -5.80 2.69 -18.73
C ARG A 147 -6.35 3.74 -19.70
N THR A 148 -6.10 3.54 -20.99
CA THR A 148 -6.62 4.40 -22.07
C THR A 148 -8.13 4.20 -22.29
N PRO A 149 -8.86 5.18 -22.86
CA PRO A 149 -10.26 4.99 -23.25
C PRO A 149 -10.46 3.79 -24.18
N SER A 150 -9.53 3.56 -25.13
CA SER A 150 -9.56 2.39 -26.00
C SER A 150 -9.46 1.08 -25.23
N TRP A 151 -8.57 1.00 -24.23
CA TRP A 151 -8.46 -0.17 -23.37
C TRP A 151 -9.73 -0.36 -22.52
N GLN A 152 -10.34 0.72 -22.03
CA GLN A 152 -11.55 0.63 -21.20
C GLN A 152 -12.77 0.12 -21.99
N HIS A 153 -12.87 0.47 -23.27
CA HIS A 153 -13.99 0.09 -24.14
C HIS A 153 -13.81 -1.26 -24.84
N ASP A 154 -12.60 -1.83 -24.87
CA ASP A 154 -12.33 -3.10 -25.53
C ASP A 154 -12.66 -4.31 -24.60
N PRO A 155 -13.65 -5.16 -24.93
CA PRO A 155 -13.95 -6.36 -24.15
C PRO A 155 -12.87 -7.44 -24.26
N MET A 156 -12.01 -7.39 -25.28
CA MET A 156 -10.89 -8.31 -25.52
C MET A 156 -9.53 -7.66 -25.20
N ARG A 157 -9.55 -6.61 -24.37
CA ARG A 157 -8.37 -5.86 -23.96
C ARG A 157 -7.29 -6.74 -23.33
N GLU A 158 -6.05 -6.35 -23.57
CA GLU A 158 -4.86 -6.93 -22.94
C GLU A 158 -4.08 -5.82 -22.20
N PRO A 159 -3.81 -5.96 -20.89
CA PRO A 159 -4.25 -7.05 -20.01
C PRO A 159 -5.77 -7.00 -19.75
N LYS A 160 -6.38 -8.15 -19.46
CA LYS A 160 -7.83 -8.29 -19.22
C LYS A 160 -8.38 -7.36 -18.14
N ALA A 161 -7.60 -7.11 -17.10
CA ALA A 161 -7.93 -6.18 -16.02
C ALA A 161 -6.68 -5.43 -15.54
N LEU A 162 -6.88 -4.17 -15.17
CA LEU A 162 -5.86 -3.33 -14.55
C LEU A 162 -6.27 -3.02 -13.11
N PRO A 163 -5.31 -2.98 -12.16
CA PRO A 163 -5.60 -2.55 -10.80
C PRO A 163 -6.08 -1.10 -10.75
N ASP A 164 -6.92 -0.80 -9.77
CA ASP A 164 -7.39 0.55 -9.50
C ASP A 164 -6.20 1.40 -8.99
N PRO A 165 -5.80 2.48 -9.69
CA PRO A 165 -4.73 3.37 -9.25
C PRO A 165 -4.95 3.90 -7.84
N PHE A 166 -6.19 4.20 -7.44
CA PHE A 166 -6.51 4.65 -6.09
C PHE A 166 -6.12 3.60 -5.05
N ARG A 167 -6.51 2.33 -5.27
CA ARG A 167 -6.16 1.22 -4.38
C ARG A 167 -4.66 0.99 -4.31
N LEU A 168 -3.94 1.21 -5.41
CA LEU A 168 -2.48 1.14 -5.41
C LEU A 168 -1.85 2.28 -4.59
N ARG A 169 -2.38 3.51 -4.66
CA ARG A 169 -1.92 4.63 -3.80
C ARG A 169 -2.18 4.34 -2.32
N VAL A 170 -3.35 3.80 -1.98
CA VAL A 170 -3.66 3.35 -0.61
C VAL A 170 -2.69 2.25 -0.16
N ALA A 171 -2.42 1.26 -1.01
CA ALA A 171 -1.46 0.19 -0.71
C ALA A 171 -0.01 0.70 -0.53
N MET A 172 0.31 1.89 -1.07
CA MET A 172 1.61 2.54 -0.93
C MET A 172 1.72 3.40 0.34
N LEU A 173 0.64 3.59 1.10
CA LEU A 173 0.71 4.30 2.38
C LEU A 173 1.71 3.61 3.31
N ALA A 174 2.70 4.38 3.74
CA ALA A 174 3.72 3.97 4.69
C ALA A 174 3.78 5.01 5.80
N VAL A 175 3.56 4.57 7.03
CA VAL A 175 3.70 5.41 8.21
C VAL A 175 5.18 5.72 8.38
N PRO A 176 5.57 6.99 8.40
CA PRO A 176 6.97 7.35 8.58
C PRO A 176 7.41 7.13 10.03
N PRO A 177 8.50 6.39 10.34
CA PRO A 177 9.20 6.56 11.62
C PRO A 177 9.58 8.03 11.82
N GLY A 178 9.22 8.58 12.97
CA GLY A 178 9.49 9.98 13.27
C GLY A 178 8.58 10.58 14.33
N GLY A 179 8.76 11.89 14.56
CA GLY A 179 7.91 12.69 15.43
C GLY A 179 6.84 13.48 14.65
N ALA A 180 6.31 14.51 15.31
CA ALA A 180 5.16 15.31 14.86
C ALA A 180 5.22 15.83 13.41
N GLU A 181 6.39 16.22 12.90
CA GLU A 181 6.53 16.69 11.51
C GLU A 181 6.19 15.60 10.48
N MET A 182 6.69 14.37 10.71
CA MET A 182 6.42 13.24 9.83
C MET A 182 4.96 12.77 9.95
N ASP A 183 4.38 12.88 11.15
CA ASP A 183 2.94 12.65 11.35
C ASP A 183 2.08 13.64 10.57
N ALA A 184 2.47 14.92 10.55
CA ALA A 184 1.78 15.94 9.78
C ALA A 184 1.84 15.69 8.28
N LEU A 185 3.00 15.25 7.77
CA LEU A 185 3.14 14.83 6.38
C LEU A 185 2.26 13.62 6.06
N PHE A 186 2.20 12.63 6.95
CA PHE A 186 1.36 11.45 6.75
C PHE A 186 -0.14 11.79 6.77
N ALA A 187 -0.58 12.64 7.71
CA ALA A 187 -1.95 13.15 7.75
C ALA A 187 -2.32 13.90 6.45
N LYS A 188 -1.36 14.62 5.86
CA LYS A 188 -1.53 15.27 4.56
C LYS A 188 -1.67 14.25 3.42
N GLU A 189 -0.90 13.16 3.43
CA GLU A 189 -1.07 12.07 2.45
C GLU A 189 -2.44 11.40 2.55
N ILE A 190 -2.93 11.14 3.78
CA ILE A 190 -4.30 10.64 4.00
C ILE A 190 -5.33 11.64 3.48
N SER A 191 -5.15 12.93 3.80
CA SER A 191 -6.07 13.98 3.34
C SER A 191 -6.14 14.06 1.82
N ALA A 192 -5.01 13.91 1.12
CA ALA A 192 -4.97 13.90 -0.33
C ALA A 192 -5.74 12.72 -0.93
N LEU A 193 -5.68 11.54 -0.30
CA LEU A 193 -6.49 10.38 -0.71
C LEU A 193 -7.98 10.61 -0.45
N ILE A 194 -8.33 11.28 0.65
CA ILE A 194 -9.72 11.66 0.95
C ILE A 194 -10.23 12.66 -0.10
N ASP A 195 -9.42 13.64 -0.49
CA ASP A 195 -9.77 14.58 -1.56
C ASP A 195 -9.96 13.87 -2.89
N GLU A 196 -9.08 12.93 -3.25
CA GLU A 196 -9.23 12.13 -4.47
C GLU A 196 -10.55 11.33 -4.46
N LEU A 197 -10.93 10.76 -3.32
CA LEU A 197 -12.21 10.06 -3.16
C LEU A 197 -13.42 10.98 -3.27
N ALA A 198 -13.37 12.13 -2.60
CA ALA A 198 -14.49 13.04 -2.53
C ALA A 198 -14.75 13.74 -3.87
N ASN A 199 -13.71 13.96 -4.67
CA ASN A 199 -13.78 14.63 -5.96
C ASN A 199 -13.84 13.65 -7.15
N GLY A 200 -13.77 12.34 -6.92
CA GLY A 200 -13.77 11.34 -7.97
C GLY A 200 -15.18 11.05 -8.52
N ASP A 201 -15.24 10.66 -9.80
CA ASP A 201 -16.50 10.28 -10.47
C ASP A 201 -17.04 8.91 -10.06
N ALA A 202 -16.21 8.09 -9.41
CA ALA A 202 -16.56 6.73 -8.98
C ALA A 202 -17.23 6.71 -7.60
N MET A 203 -18.06 5.70 -7.34
CA MET A 203 -18.68 5.50 -6.01
C MET A 203 -17.60 5.31 -4.93
N TYR A 204 -17.48 6.30 -4.04
CA TYR A 204 -16.40 6.36 -3.04
C TYR A 204 -16.46 5.22 -2.01
N HIS A 205 -17.64 4.67 -1.71
CA HIS A 205 -17.85 3.73 -0.59
C HIS A 205 -16.91 2.51 -0.60
N ASN A 206 -16.71 1.91 -1.78
CA ASN A 206 -15.84 0.74 -1.92
C ASN A 206 -14.38 1.10 -1.63
N ASN A 207 -13.94 2.25 -2.12
CA ASN A 207 -12.56 2.71 -1.94
C ASN A 207 -12.32 3.28 -0.53
N TRP A 208 -13.35 3.83 0.12
CA TRP A 208 -13.29 4.23 1.52
C TRP A 208 -12.99 3.06 2.45
N ILE A 209 -13.64 1.91 2.22
CA ILE A 209 -13.36 0.67 2.97
C ILE A 209 -11.89 0.27 2.83
N HIS A 210 -11.28 0.46 1.66
CA HIS A 210 -9.86 0.15 1.45
C HIS A 210 -8.92 1.07 2.24
N VAL A 211 -9.19 2.38 2.25
CA VAL A 211 -8.42 3.33 3.09
C VAL A 211 -8.52 2.93 4.56
N ASN A 212 -9.74 2.70 5.04
CA ASN A 212 -9.98 2.31 6.42
C ASN A 212 -9.30 1.00 6.80
N ASN A 213 -9.40 -0.03 5.97
CA ASN A 213 -8.76 -1.32 6.23
C ASN A 213 -7.23 -1.24 6.23
N GLN A 214 -6.64 -0.36 5.42
CA GLN A 214 -5.20 -0.14 5.42
C GLN A 214 -4.76 0.54 6.73
N LEU A 215 -5.49 1.56 7.18
CA LEU A 215 -5.18 2.32 8.40
C LEU A 215 -5.66 1.64 9.70
N ALA A 216 -6.54 0.63 9.61
CA ALA A 216 -7.03 -0.15 10.75
C ALA A 216 -6.02 -1.17 11.27
N ARG A 217 -4.94 -1.39 10.54
CA ARG A 217 -3.91 -2.36 10.91
C ARG A 217 -3.15 -1.85 12.13
N ASN A 218 -3.21 -2.64 13.20
CA ASN A 218 -2.57 -2.28 14.46
C ASN A 218 -1.07 -2.57 14.37
N TYR A 219 -0.26 -1.51 14.39
CA TYR A 219 1.20 -1.59 14.45
C TYR A 219 1.66 -0.87 15.72
N SER A 220 2.38 -1.57 16.60
CA SER A 220 2.78 -1.06 17.93
C SER A 220 3.56 0.27 17.88
N VAL A 221 4.29 0.51 16.79
CA VAL A 221 5.08 1.73 16.56
C VAL A 221 4.18 2.95 16.26
N TRP A 222 3.01 2.72 15.66
CA TRP A 222 2.11 3.74 15.15
C TRP A 222 0.96 4.06 16.11
N THR A 223 0.46 3.07 16.85
CA THR A 223 -0.74 3.21 17.70
C THR A 223 -0.67 4.40 18.67
N PRO A 224 0.48 4.73 19.31
CA PRO A 224 0.59 5.91 20.17
C PRO A 224 0.45 7.26 19.44
N ARG A 225 0.61 7.29 18.11
CA ARG A 225 0.59 8.50 17.27
C ARG A 225 -0.78 8.75 16.62
N LEU A 226 -1.69 7.78 16.72
CA LEU A 226 -3.03 7.84 16.17
C LEU A 226 -3.81 9.08 16.63
N VAL A 227 -3.70 9.44 17.92
CA VAL A 227 -4.38 10.63 18.44
C VAL A 227 -3.87 11.89 17.77
N TYR A 228 -2.56 12.06 17.64
CA TYR A 228 -2.00 13.25 17.01
C TYR A 228 -2.47 13.39 15.56
N ILE A 229 -2.49 12.30 14.79
CA ILE A 229 -2.96 12.33 13.39
C ILE A 229 -4.47 12.57 13.32
N ALA A 230 -5.24 11.98 14.23
CA ALA A 230 -6.66 12.28 14.35
C ALA A 230 -6.90 13.76 14.67
N THR A 231 -6.04 14.41 15.47
CA THR A 231 -6.16 15.85 15.71
C THR A 231 -5.92 16.70 14.46
N ILE A 232 -5.07 16.26 13.55
CA ILE A 232 -4.84 16.99 12.30
C ILE A 232 -6.02 16.81 11.35
N LEU A 233 -6.47 15.57 11.17
CA LEU A 233 -7.59 15.25 10.27
C LEU A 233 -8.92 15.80 10.77
N GLY A 234 -9.10 15.81 12.09
CA GLY A 234 -10.32 16.24 12.76
C GLY A 234 -10.46 17.75 12.95
N ASP A 235 -9.45 18.54 12.60
CA ASP A 235 -9.51 19.98 12.82
C ASP A 235 -10.54 20.65 11.89
N LEU A 236 -11.52 21.32 12.49
CA LEU A 236 -12.57 22.04 11.77
C LEU A 236 -12.18 23.49 11.45
N SER A 237 -10.99 23.96 11.82
CA SER A 237 -10.55 25.35 11.64
C SER A 237 -10.63 25.86 10.20
N ASN A 238 -10.47 24.97 9.22
CA ASN A 238 -10.53 25.27 7.79
C ASN A 238 -11.80 24.72 7.10
N VAL A 239 -12.76 24.22 7.87
CA VAL A 239 -14.00 23.62 7.32
C VAL A 239 -15.10 24.68 7.31
N ASN A 240 -15.77 24.84 6.17
CA ASN A 240 -17.01 25.60 6.13
C ASN A 240 -18.15 24.79 6.76
N VAL A 241 -18.39 24.98 8.05
CA VAL A 241 -19.40 24.23 8.81
C VAL A 241 -20.84 24.50 8.37
N GLU A 242 -21.11 25.58 7.63
CA GLU A 242 -22.43 25.85 7.06
C GLU A 242 -22.72 25.02 5.81
N SER A 243 -21.65 24.61 5.10
CA SER A 243 -21.74 23.78 3.91
C SER A 243 -20.52 22.86 3.80
N PRO A 244 -20.44 21.82 4.65
CA PRO A 244 -19.30 20.91 4.64
C PRO A 244 -19.27 20.06 3.37
N THR A 245 -18.08 19.84 2.83
CA THR A 245 -17.88 18.96 1.68
C THR A 245 -17.86 17.49 2.10
N LEU A 246 -17.98 16.57 1.14
CA LEU A 246 -17.79 15.15 1.39
C LEU A 246 -16.41 14.87 2.00
N ALA A 247 -15.36 15.55 1.53
CA ALA A 247 -14.02 15.42 2.07
C ALA A 247 -13.96 15.78 3.56
N ASP A 248 -14.67 16.83 3.98
CA ASP A 248 -14.74 17.25 5.38
C ASP A 248 -15.41 16.18 6.26
N TYR A 249 -16.51 15.59 5.79
CA TYR A 249 -17.15 14.46 6.48
C TYR A 249 -16.21 13.26 6.60
N LEU A 250 -15.53 12.89 5.53
CA LEU A 250 -14.62 11.75 5.53
C LEU A 250 -13.40 11.97 6.42
N ARG A 251 -12.86 13.20 6.50
CA ARG A 251 -11.76 13.53 7.43
C ARG A 251 -12.16 13.39 8.89
N VAL A 252 -13.33 13.91 9.26
CA VAL A 252 -13.88 13.76 10.62
C VAL A 252 -14.17 12.29 10.93
N GLU A 253 -14.72 11.55 9.97
CA GLU A 253 -14.97 10.11 10.10
C GLU A 253 -13.66 9.32 10.31
N MET A 254 -12.61 9.62 9.53
CA MET A 254 -11.29 9.02 9.72
C MET A 254 -10.73 9.37 11.10
N ALA A 255 -10.77 10.65 11.50
CA ALA A 255 -10.29 11.08 12.80
C ALA A 255 -10.98 10.32 13.94
N ARG A 256 -12.31 10.18 13.88
CA ARG A 256 -13.10 9.37 14.82
C ARG A 256 -12.59 7.93 14.88
N ASP A 257 -12.39 7.30 13.73
CA ASP A 257 -11.97 5.90 13.66
C ASP A 257 -10.53 5.69 14.14
N LEU A 258 -9.64 6.66 13.92
CA LEU A 258 -8.29 6.66 14.49
C LEU A 258 -8.33 6.83 16.01
N ILE A 259 -9.19 7.71 16.56
CA ILE A 259 -9.37 7.88 18.01
C ILE A 259 -9.86 6.58 18.66
N LYS A 260 -10.85 5.90 18.06
CA LYS A 260 -11.37 4.61 18.57
C LYS A 260 -10.31 3.50 18.64
N ARG A 261 -9.25 3.62 17.86
CA ARG A 261 -8.16 2.63 17.77
C ARG A 261 -6.92 3.03 18.55
N ALA A 262 -6.84 4.28 19.01
CA ALA A 262 -5.69 4.76 19.74
C ALA A 262 -5.60 4.11 21.12
N ASP A 263 -4.38 3.74 21.50
CA ASP A 263 -4.05 3.47 22.90
C ASP A 263 -4.04 4.80 23.69
N TYR A 264 -3.96 4.72 25.02
CA TYR A 264 -3.79 5.90 25.86
C TYR A 264 -2.57 6.72 25.40
N PRO A 265 -2.74 8.01 25.01
CA PRO A 265 -1.64 8.82 24.53
C PRO A 265 -0.57 8.96 25.59
N LYS A 266 0.69 8.73 25.21
CA LYS A 266 1.82 8.94 26.12
C LYS A 266 2.08 10.42 26.40
N ALA A 267 1.64 11.32 25.52
CA ALA A 267 1.85 12.75 25.63
C ALA A 267 0.58 13.50 26.06
N ARG A 268 0.65 14.19 27.20
CA ARG A 268 -0.46 14.97 27.76
C ARG A 268 -0.96 16.09 26.84
N ASN A 269 -0.07 16.66 26.01
CA ASN A 269 -0.43 17.71 25.06
C ASN A 269 -1.36 17.21 23.96
N ASP A 270 -1.23 15.96 23.53
CA ASP A 270 -2.08 15.39 22.48
C ASP A 270 -3.51 15.18 22.99
N ILE A 271 -3.67 14.80 24.26
CA ILE A 271 -4.99 14.68 24.92
C ILE A 271 -5.67 16.05 25.01
N ASN A 272 -4.95 17.10 25.41
CA ASN A 272 -5.52 18.44 25.50
C ASN A 272 -6.01 18.94 24.12
N LYS A 273 -5.18 18.77 23.09
CA LYS A 273 -5.56 19.13 21.71
C LYS A 273 -6.73 18.30 21.20
N LEU A 274 -6.78 17.01 21.53
CA LEU A 274 -7.91 16.15 21.23
C LEU A 274 -9.19 16.64 21.93
N LYS A 275 -9.12 16.98 23.23
CA LYS A 275 -10.25 17.56 23.98
C LYS A 275 -10.74 18.86 23.33
N GLU A 276 -9.84 19.73 22.86
CA GLU A 276 -10.19 20.95 22.13
C GLU A 276 -10.94 20.65 20.83
N ILE A 277 -10.47 19.72 20.02
CA ILE A 277 -11.12 19.34 18.76
C ILE A 277 -12.49 18.69 19.01
N LEU A 278 -12.59 17.80 20.00
CA LEU A 278 -13.89 17.21 20.35
C LEU A 278 -14.87 18.28 20.84
N ARG A 279 -14.39 19.35 21.49
CA ARG A 279 -15.24 20.49 21.82
C ARG A 279 -15.75 21.20 20.56
N THR A 280 -14.92 21.42 19.55
CA THR A 280 -15.37 22.03 18.28
C THR A 280 -16.37 21.15 17.54
N TRP A 281 -16.20 19.82 17.58
CA TRP A 281 -17.18 18.89 17.00
C TRP A 281 -18.53 18.92 17.74
N LYS A 282 -18.48 18.99 19.08
CA LYS A 282 -19.67 19.07 19.94
C LYS A 282 -20.47 20.35 19.69
N GLU A 283 -19.77 21.47 19.49
CA GLU A 283 -20.35 22.80 19.28
C GLU A 283 -20.71 23.07 17.81
N SER A 284 -20.24 22.23 16.87
CA SER A 284 -20.49 22.39 15.45
C SER A 284 -21.99 22.39 15.12
N PRO A 285 -22.48 23.21 14.15
CA PRO A 285 -23.86 23.17 13.68
C PRO A 285 -24.21 21.89 12.89
N VAL A 286 -23.21 21.11 12.49
CA VAL A 286 -23.36 19.88 11.69
C VAL A 286 -23.67 18.67 12.59
N GLU A 287 -24.87 18.09 12.46
CA GLU A 287 -25.30 16.96 13.33
C GLU A 287 -24.36 15.76 13.25
N LYS A 288 -23.82 15.46 12.07
CA LYS A 288 -22.90 14.35 11.89
C LYS A 288 -21.61 14.51 12.71
N PHE A 289 -21.02 15.72 12.74
CA PHE A 289 -19.82 15.98 13.56
C PHE A 289 -20.12 15.83 15.05
N ARG A 290 -21.29 16.30 15.51
CA ARG A 290 -21.75 16.08 16.89
C ARG A 290 -21.94 14.59 17.19
N SER A 291 -22.47 13.82 16.24
CA SER A 291 -22.61 12.37 16.39
C SER A 291 -21.26 11.67 16.51
N ASP A 292 -20.31 12.01 15.64
CA ASP A 292 -18.97 11.43 15.66
C ASP A 292 -18.19 11.80 16.94
N GLN A 293 -18.47 12.97 17.52
CA GLN A 293 -17.97 13.34 18.85
C GLN A 293 -18.54 12.45 19.96
N ARG A 294 -19.86 12.25 20.00
CA ARG A 294 -20.51 11.41 21.02
C ARG A 294 -19.94 10.00 21.01
N ASP A 295 -19.76 9.45 19.81
CA ASP A 295 -19.19 8.13 19.52
C ASP A 295 -17.81 7.87 20.16
N VAL A 296 -17.02 8.91 20.41
CA VAL A 296 -15.66 8.77 20.98
C VAL A 296 -15.54 9.37 22.37
N SER A 297 -16.46 10.25 22.76
CA SER A 297 -16.42 10.94 24.06
C SER A 297 -16.53 10.03 25.29
N THR A 298 -17.01 8.80 25.11
CA THR A 298 -17.15 7.80 26.16
C THR A 298 -15.94 6.88 26.27
N LEU A 299 -14.89 7.10 25.47
CA LEU A 299 -13.70 6.27 25.51
C LEU A 299 -12.89 6.57 26.78
N PRO A 300 -12.19 5.56 27.35
CA PRO A 300 -11.40 5.73 28.58
C PRO A 300 -10.33 6.83 28.51
N LEU A 301 -9.96 7.25 27.30
CA LEU A 301 -8.99 8.31 26.99
C LEU A 301 -9.29 9.67 27.68
N PHE A 302 -10.48 9.84 28.25
CA PHE A 302 -10.95 11.11 28.80
C PHE A 302 -11.22 11.08 30.32
N ASP A 303 -10.96 9.96 31.00
CA ASP A 303 -11.27 9.75 32.43
C ASP A 303 -10.23 10.34 33.42
N GLU A 304 -9.31 11.19 32.95
CA GLU A 304 -8.34 11.97 33.77
C GLU A 304 -8.47 13.50 33.59
#